data_AF-B0N960-F1
#
_entry.id   AF-B0N960-F1
#
_cell.length_a   1.000
_cell.length_b   1.000
_cell.length_c   1.000
_cell.angle_alpha   90.00
_cell.angle_beta   90.00
_cell.angle_gamma   90.00
#
_symmetry.space_group_name_H-M   'P 1'
#
loop_
_entity.id
_entity.type
_entity.pdbx_description
1 polymer ?
#
loop_
_entity_poly.entity_id
_entity_poly.type
_entity_poly.pdbx_seq_one_letter_code
_entity_poly.pdbx_strand_id
1 'polypeptide(L)'
;MGVDELKGYLEEIKDSIRNKTYKPELVRRVEIPKPDGGVQNLGVPTVLDRFVQQAIAQVLIPIYESIFSDNSFGFRPNRCCEMAIIKALEYMN
;
A
#
# COMPACT_ATOMS: atom_id res chain seq x y z
N MET A 1 19.70 16.20 -4.94
CA MET A 1 19.85 15.06 -5.86
C MET A 1 19.19 15.41 -7.18
N GLY A 2 19.95 15.41 -8.27
CA GLY A 2 19.43 15.58 -9.62
C GLY A 2 18.87 14.25 -10.19
N VAL A 3 18.18 14.31 -11.34
CA VAL A 3 17.69 13.09 -12.01
C VAL A 3 18.85 12.18 -12.44
N ASP A 4 19.99 12.77 -12.83
CA ASP A 4 21.18 12.04 -13.27
C ASP A 4 21.80 11.16 -12.16
N GLU A 5 21.61 11.55 -10.89
CA GLU A 5 22.13 10.85 -9.71
C GLU A 5 21.18 9.74 -9.22
N LEU A 6 19.91 9.76 -9.66
CA LEU A 6 18.86 8.89 -9.14
C LEU A 6 19.17 7.41 -9.37
N LYS A 7 19.78 7.06 -10.51
CA LYS A 7 20.09 5.68 -10.83
C LYS A 7 21.09 5.09 -9.84
N GLY A 8 22.17 5.82 -9.52
CA GLY A 8 23.17 5.38 -8.55
C GLY A 8 22.56 5.19 -7.17
N TYR A 9 21.75 6.16 -6.74
CA TYR A 9 21.03 6.09 -5.47
C TYR A 9 20.11 4.86 -5.37
N LEU A 10 19.34 4.54 -6.42
CA LEU A 10 18.46 3.36 -6.42
C LEU A 10 19.23 2.04 -6.38
N GLU A 11 20.41 1.97 -7.00
CA GLU A 11 21.29 0.80 -6.92
C GLU A 11 21.80 0.59 -5.49
N GLU A 12 22.21 1.65 -4.79
CA GLU A 12 22.62 1.59 -3.38
C GLU A 12 21.48 1.08 -2.49
N ILE A 13 20.25 1.60 -2.68
CA ILE A 13 19.09 1.13 -1.94
C ILE A 13 18.83 -0.36 -2.20
N LYS A 14 18.87 -0.79 -3.46
CA LYS A 14 18.67 -2.20 -3.83
C LYS A 14 19.69 -3.11 -3.15
N ASP A 15 20.96 -2.72 -3.13
CA ASP A 15 22.01 -3.49 -2.48
C ASP A 15 21.84 -3.53 -0.95
N SER A 16 21.43 -2.41 -0.33
CA SER A 16 21.11 -2.39 1.11
C SER A 16 19.96 -3.33 1.48
N ILE A 17 18.93 -3.43 0.63
CA ILE A 17 17.79 -4.33 0.84
C ILE A 17 18.27 -5.79 0.73
N ARG A 18 19.05 -6.13 -0.31
CA ARG A 18 19.60 -7.48 -0.51
C ARG A 18 20.50 -7.93 0.63
N ASN A 19 21.30 -7.01 1.16
CA ASN A 19 22.19 -7.26 2.30
C ASN A 19 21.46 -7.17 3.65
N LYS A 20 20.14 -6.94 3.67
CA LYS A 20 19.31 -6.81 4.88
C LYS A 20 19.78 -5.69 5.83
N THR A 21 20.42 -4.66 5.29
CA THR A 21 20.88 -3.48 6.04
C THR A 21 19.95 -2.28 5.86
N TYR A 22 19.01 -2.33 4.91
CA TYR A 22 17.97 -1.32 4.74
C TYR A 22 17.15 -1.14 6.02
N LYS A 23 17.04 0.11 6.50
CA LYS A 23 16.22 0.49 7.65
C LYS A 23 15.19 1.53 7.21
N PRO A 24 13.89 1.18 7.18
CA PRO A 24 12.84 2.16 6.90
C PRO A 24 12.87 3.31 7.89
N GLU A 25 12.47 4.49 7.45
CA GLU A 25 12.38 5.66 8.33
C GLU A 25 11.08 5.66 9.15
N LEU A 26 11.05 6.46 10.22
CA LEU A 26 9.85 6.66 11.03
C LEU A 26 8.75 7.34 10.20
N VAL A 27 7.52 6.83 10.32
CA VAL A 27 6.36 7.43 9.66
C VAL A 27 6.02 8.79 10.26
N ARG A 28 5.75 9.79 9.40
CA ARG A 28 5.31 11.13 9.84
C ARG A 28 3.85 11.08 10.28
N ARG A 29 3.56 11.53 11.50
CA ARG A 29 2.18 11.73 11.98
C ARG A 29 1.58 12.97 11.33
N VAL A 30 0.39 12.82 10.75
CA VAL A 30 -0.38 13.93 10.16
C VAL A 30 -1.82 13.82 10.65
N GLU A 31 -2.33 14.89 11.24
CA GLU A 31 -3.72 14.99 11.66
C GLU A 31 -4.55 15.62 10.54
N ILE A 32 -5.65 14.98 10.15
CA ILE A 32 -6.61 15.52 9.17
C ILE A 32 -8.04 15.48 9.75
N PRO A 33 -8.89 16.47 9.45
CA PRO A 33 -10.28 16.45 9.91
C PRO A 33 -11.07 15.33 9.23
N LYS A 34 -11.97 14.68 9.98
CA LYS A 34 -12.94 13.74 9.41
C LYS A 34 -14.20 14.48 8.92
N PRO A 35 -14.90 13.95 7.89
CA PRO A 35 -16.16 14.55 7.42
C PRO A 35 -17.22 14.68 8.52
N ASP A 36 -17.35 13.67 9.37
CA ASP A 36 -18.41 13.60 10.40
C ASP A 36 -17.96 14.15 11.77
N GLY A 37 -16.84 14.88 11.80
CA GLY A 37 -16.25 15.43 13.01
C GLY A 37 -15.14 14.58 13.63
N GLY A 38 -14.29 15.23 14.42
CA GLY A 38 -13.08 14.64 14.99
C GLY A 38 -11.89 14.63 14.03
N VAL A 39 -10.82 13.95 14.44
CA VAL A 39 -9.52 13.92 13.74
C VAL A 39 -9.16 12.49 13.34
N GLN A 40 -8.56 12.33 12.16
CA GLN A 40 -7.91 11.11 11.70
C GLN A 40 -6.39 11.30 11.71
N ASN A 41 -5.69 10.39 12.38
CA ASN A 41 -4.23 10.40 12.44
C ASN A 41 -3.67 9.48 11.35
N LEU A 42 -3.02 10.07 10.35
CA LEU A 42 -2.30 9.35 9.30
C LEU A 42 -0.84 9.11 9.70
N GLY A 43 -0.31 7.95 9.32
CA GLY A 43 1.13 7.68 9.30
C GLY A 43 1.62 7.73 7.86
N VAL A 44 2.36 8.78 7.49
CA VAL A 44 2.86 8.99 6.14
C VAL A 44 4.32 8.53 6.06
N PRO A 45 4.66 7.42 5.38
CA PRO A 45 6.04 7.00 5.18
C PRO A 45 6.78 7.97 4.26
N THR A 46 8.11 7.89 4.22
CA THR A 46 8.92 8.66 3.26
C THR A 46 8.59 8.26 1.81
N VAL A 47 8.99 9.07 0.84
CA VAL A 47 8.81 8.74 -0.58
C VAL A 47 9.50 7.41 -0.93
N LEU A 48 10.71 7.21 -0.40
CA LEU A 48 11.48 5.98 -0.61
C LEU A 48 10.76 4.77 -0.01
N ASP A 49 10.29 4.87 1.24
CA ASP A 49 9.61 3.77 1.89
C ASP A 49 8.30 3.40 1.19
N ARG A 50 7.54 4.39 0.71
CA ARG A 50 6.34 4.13 -0.11
C ARG A 50 6.68 3.43 -1.43
N PHE A 51 7.78 3.83 -2.07
CA PHE A 51 8.27 3.16 -3.28
C PHE A 51 8.65 1.70 -3.01
N VAL A 52 9.42 1.43 -1.95
CA VAL A 52 9.82 0.08 -1.55
C VAL A 52 8.60 -0.77 -1.17
N GLN A 53 7.66 -0.23 -0.38
CA GLN A 53 6.41 -0.90 -0.01
C GLN A 53 5.56 -1.25 -1.24
N GLN A 54 5.48 -0.35 -2.23
CA GLN A 54 4.75 -0.60 -3.47
C GLN A 54 5.42 -1.70 -4.32
N ALA A 55 6.75 -1.72 -4.40
CA ALA A 55 7.49 -2.78 -5.09
C ALA A 55 7.24 -4.15 -4.45
N ILE A 56 7.21 -4.22 -3.12
CA ILE A 56 6.82 -5.43 -2.38
C ILE A 56 5.37 -5.81 -2.71
N ALA A 57 4.43 -4.85 -2.65
CA ALA A 57 3.02 -5.09 -2.91
C ALA A 57 2.79 -5.64 -4.34
N GLN A 58 3.47 -5.12 -5.36
CA GLN A 58 3.36 -5.59 -6.74
C GLN A 58 3.73 -7.07 -6.90
N VAL A 59 4.66 -7.59 -6.10
CA VAL A 59 5.02 -9.02 -6.09
C VAL A 59 4.01 -9.83 -5.28
N LEU A 60 3.55 -9.31 -4.13
CA LEU A 60 2.66 -10.06 -3.23
C LEU A 60 1.22 -10.12 -3.72
N ILE A 61 0.69 -9.06 -4.34
CA ILE A 61 -0.70 -8.99 -4.82
C ILE A 61 -1.08 -10.19 -5.71
N PRO A 62 -0.36 -10.54 -6.79
CA PRO A 62 -0.76 -11.68 -7.64
C PRO A 62 -0.71 -13.02 -6.89
N ILE A 63 0.15 -13.16 -5.88
CA ILE A 63 0.22 -14.37 -5.04
C ILE A 63 -1.04 -14.46 -4.17
N TYR A 64 -1.38 -13.40 -3.44
CA TYR A 64 -2.51 -13.39 -2.51
C TYR A 64 -3.87 -13.32 -3.20
N GLU A 65 -3.97 -12.68 -4.37
CA GLU A 65 -5.21 -12.61 -5.14
C GLU A 65 -5.76 -13.99 -5.48
N SER A 66 -4.89 -14.98 -5.72
CA SER A 66 -5.28 -16.36 -6.04
C SER A 66 -5.92 -17.13 -4.87
N ILE A 67 -5.74 -16.66 -3.64
CA ILE A 67 -6.21 -17.34 -2.42
C ILE A 67 -7.20 -16.53 -1.60
N PHE A 68 -7.45 -15.26 -1.96
CA PHE A 68 -8.47 -14.48 -1.29
C PHE A 68 -9.88 -14.98 -1.63
N SER A 69 -10.75 -14.99 -0.61
CA SER A 69 -12.17 -15.32 -0.77
C SER A 69 -12.84 -14.48 -1.85
N ASP A 70 -13.73 -15.08 -2.63
CA ASP A 70 -14.55 -14.36 -3.60
C ASP A 70 -15.51 -13.35 -2.97
N ASN A 71 -15.84 -13.53 -1.69
CA ASN A 71 -16.65 -12.58 -0.91
C ASN A 71 -15.79 -11.49 -0.23
N SER A 72 -14.49 -11.39 -0.56
CA SER A 72 -13.60 -10.31 -0.13
C SER A 72 -13.44 -9.27 -1.23
N PHE A 73 -13.81 -8.02 -0.94
CA PHE A 73 -13.89 -6.93 -1.94
C PHE A 73 -12.99 -5.72 -1.63
N GLY A 74 -12.53 -5.57 -0.38
CA GLY A 74 -11.77 -4.38 0.03
C GLY A 74 -10.32 -4.40 -0.44
N PHE A 75 -9.84 -3.28 -1.00
CA PHE A 75 -8.44 -3.06 -1.38
C PHE A 75 -7.86 -4.08 -2.38
N ARG A 76 -8.72 -4.69 -3.21
CA ARG A 76 -8.32 -5.67 -4.21
C ARG A 76 -8.42 -5.09 -5.63
N PRO A 77 -7.53 -5.50 -6.56
CA PRO A 77 -7.62 -5.10 -7.95
C PRO A 77 -8.98 -5.49 -8.55
N ASN A 78 -9.59 -4.56 -9.28
CA ASN A 78 -10.87 -4.77 -9.99
C ASN A 78 -12.06 -5.17 -9.10
N ARG A 79 -12.01 -4.89 -7.78
CA ARG A 79 -13.12 -5.07 -6.85
C ARG A 79 -13.45 -3.75 -6.15
N CYS A 80 -14.72 -3.48 -5.88
CA CYS A 80 -15.19 -2.25 -5.25
C CYS A 80 -16.29 -2.53 -4.21
N CYS A 81 -16.67 -1.51 -3.44
CA CYS A 81 -17.69 -1.66 -2.39
C CYS A 81 -19.07 -2.04 -2.96
N GLU A 82 -19.43 -1.54 -4.15
CA GLU A 82 -20.73 -1.81 -4.78
C GLU A 82 -20.92 -3.31 -5.05
N MET A 83 -19.87 -4.00 -5.50
CA MET A 83 -19.90 -5.46 -5.69
C MET A 83 -20.23 -6.22 -4.39
N ALA A 84 -19.72 -5.74 -3.25
CA ALA A 84 -20.03 -6.33 -1.95
C ALA A 84 -21.51 -6.16 -1.58
N ILE A 85 -22.08 -4.98 -1.84
CA ILE A 85 -23.50 -4.70 -1.59
C ILE A 85 -24.40 -5.56 -2.46
N ILE A 86 -24.10 -5.66 -3.77
CA ILE A 86 -24.85 -6.53 -4.69
C ILE A 86 -24.81 -7.97 -4.21
N LYS A 87 -23.63 -8.47 -3.83
CA LYS A 87 -23.49 -9.85 -3.34
C LYS A 87 -24.27 -10.11 -2.06
N ALA A 88 -24.34 -9.13 -1.16
CA ALA A 88 -25.14 -9.23 0.06
C ALA A 88 -26.65 -9.28 -0.26
N LEU A 89 -27.12 -8.45 -1.21
CA LEU A 89 -28.52 -8.45 -1.66
C LEU A 89 -28.94 -9.77 -2.31
N GLU A 90 -28.05 -10.43 -3.05
CA GLU A 90 -28.30 -11.77 -3.61
C GLU A 90 -28.62 -12.83 -2.54
N TYR A 91 -28.05 -12.72 -1.34
CA TYR A 91 -28.35 -13.66 -0.24
C TYR A 91 -29.62 -13.31 0.54
N MET A 92 -30.09 -12.07 0.43
CA MET A 92 -31.28 -11.61 1.16
C MET A 92 -32.59 -11.85 0.39
N ASN A 93 -32.52 -11.97 -0.93
CA ASN A 93 -33.66 -12.29 -1.80
C ASN A 93 -33.81 -13.80 -2.01
#